data_AF-A0A2A2J7A1-F1
#
_entry.id   AF-A0A2A2J7A1-F1
#
_cell.length_a   1.000
_cell.length_b   1.000
_cell.length_c   1.000
_cell.angle_alpha   90.00
_cell.angle_beta   90.00
_cell.angle_gamma   90.00
#
_symmetry.space_group_name_H-M   'P 1'
#
loop_
_entity.id
_entity.type
_entity.pdbx_description
1 polymer ?
#
loop_
_entity_poly.entity_id
_entity_poly.type
_entity_poly.pdbx_seq_one_letter_code
_entity_poly.pdbx_strand_id
1 'polypeptide(L)'
;MTGSSTIFIIGPSGCGKSTIGEKVAEKLGFKFADGDDFHTQENREKMKNGTPLTDEDRRPWLEKIRDFSQTNPHHVIACSALKKSYRNLLSCDSKSTVFFYLKIDRF
;
A
#
# COMPACT_ATOMS: atom_id res chain seq x y z
N MET A 1 12.47 -17.39 11.61
CA MET A 1 12.07 -16.73 10.34
C MET A 1 12.68 -15.35 10.34
N THR A 2 13.83 -15.15 9.70
CA THR A 2 14.62 -13.91 9.79
C THR A 2 14.84 -13.34 8.41
N GLY A 3 13.86 -12.55 7.95
CA GLY A 3 13.97 -11.69 6.78
C GLY A 3 13.11 -10.46 7.04
N SER A 4 13.71 -9.27 6.89
CA SER A 4 12.99 -8.00 6.93
C SER A 4 12.02 -7.94 5.76
N SER A 5 10.76 -8.30 5.99
CA SER A 5 9.74 -8.40 4.94
C SER A 5 8.70 -7.30 5.05
N THR A 6 8.37 -6.70 3.91
CA THR A 6 7.25 -5.77 3.77
C THR A 6 6.13 -6.47 3.00
N ILE A 7 4.94 -6.44 3.55
CA ILE A 7 3.75 -7.04 2.95
C ILE A 7 2.81 -5.94 2.50
N PHE A 8 2.52 -5.86 1.22
CA PHE A 8 1.50 -4.96 0.67
C PHE A 8 0.18 -5.70 0.51
N ILE A 9 -0.88 -5.23 1.17
CA ILE A 9 -2.26 -5.65 0.89
C ILE A 9 -2.83 -4.70 -0.16
N ILE A 10 -3.07 -5.20 -1.37
CA ILE A 10 -3.45 -4.40 -2.53
C ILE A 10 -4.84 -4.74 -3.05
N GLY A 11 -5.48 -3.78 -3.73
CA GLY A 11 -6.85 -3.94 -4.22
C GLY A 11 -7.64 -2.64 -4.31
N PRO A 12 -8.80 -2.66 -5.01
CA PRO A 12 -9.65 -1.48 -5.20
C PRO A 12 -10.16 -0.92 -3.85
N SER A 13 -10.67 0.32 -3.87
CA SER A 13 -11.30 0.88 -2.66
C SER A 13 -12.49 0.00 -2.21
N GLY A 14 -12.66 -0.15 -0.90
CA GLY A 14 -13.73 -0.96 -0.32
C GLY A 14 -13.52 -2.48 -0.32
N CYS A 15 -12.43 -3.03 -0.86
CA CYS A 15 -12.20 -4.49 -0.84
C CYS A 15 -11.68 -5.07 0.49
N GLY A 16 -11.60 -4.25 1.56
CA GLY A 16 -11.20 -4.71 2.89
C GLY A 16 -9.68 -4.73 3.17
N LYS A 17 -8.86 -3.97 2.42
CA LYS A 17 -7.40 -3.92 2.60
C LYS A 17 -6.97 -3.63 4.03
N SER A 18 -7.52 -2.59 4.66
CA SER A 18 -7.13 -2.17 6.00
C SER A 18 -7.51 -3.24 7.04
N THR A 19 -8.74 -3.78 6.97
CA THR A 19 -9.20 -4.87 7.85
C THR A 19 -8.34 -6.14 7.76
N ILE A 20 -7.99 -6.57 6.54
CA ILE A 20 -7.12 -7.74 6.36
C ILE A 20 -5.68 -7.41 6.77
N GLY A 21 -5.19 -6.22 6.43
CA GLY A 21 -3.84 -5.77 6.76
C GLY A 21 -3.57 -5.74 8.25
N GLU A 22 -4.49 -5.19 9.05
CA GLU A 22 -4.40 -5.18 10.51
C GLU A 22 -4.34 -6.59 11.09
N LYS A 23 -5.21 -7.50 10.63
CA LYS A 23 -5.24 -8.90 11.09
C LYS A 23 -3.96 -9.65 10.72
N VAL A 24 -3.44 -9.44 9.51
CA VAL A 24 -2.17 -10.05 9.08
C VAL A 24 -1.02 -9.51 9.91
N ALA A 25 -0.99 -8.19 10.18
CA ALA A 25 0.03 -7.57 11.01
C ALA A 25 0.03 -8.16 12.42
N GLU A 26 -1.14 -8.23 13.06
CA GLU A 26 -1.33 -8.83 14.39
C GLU A 26 -0.81 -10.27 14.44
N LYS A 27 -1.20 -11.11 13.47
CA LYS A 27 -0.80 -12.53 13.43
C LYS A 27 0.70 -12.74 13.22
N LEU A 28 1.37 -11.82 12.54
CA LEU A 28 2.81 -11.90 12.27
C LEU A 28 3.67 -11.14 13.29
N GLY A 29 3.05 -10.41 14.24
CA GLY A 29 3.76 -9.49 15.13
C GLY A 29 4.37 -8.29 14.38
N PHE A 30 3.79 -7.93 13.23
CA PHE A 30 4.21 -6.79 12.41
C PHE A 30 3.38 -5.55 12.78
N LYS A 31 3.83 -4.39 12.32
CA LYS A 31 3.03 -3.15 12.41
C LYS A 31 2.18 -2.97 11.15
N PHE A 32 1.04 -2.31 11.29
CA PHE A 32 0.17 -1.94 10.18
C PHE A 32 0.34 -0.45 9.84
N ALA A 33 0.29 -0.12 8.55
CA ALA A 33 0.18 1.24 8.06
C ALA A 33 -0.88 1.34 6.95
N ASP A 34 -1.74 2.34 7.01
CA ASP A 34 -2.65 2.65 5.91
C ASP A 34 -1.92 3.55 4.89
N GLY A 35 -1.85 3.10 3.64
CA GLY A 35 -1.20 3.84 2.56
C GLY A 35 -1.87 5.19 2.30
N ASP A 36 -3.15 5.33 2.61
CA ASP A 36 -3.89 6.57 2.36
C ASP A 36 -3.38 7.73 3.25
N ASP A 37 -2.77 7.43 4.40
CA ASP A 37 -2.18 8.42 5.31
C ASP A 37 -0.97 9.14 4.70
N PHE A 38 -0.33 8.53 3.70
CA PHE A 38 0.84 9.09 3.02
C PHE A 38 0.47 10.10 1.91
N HIS A 39 -0.81 10.24 1.59
CA HIS A 39 -1.26 11.24 0.62
C HIS A 39 -1.01 12.67 1.13
N THR A 40 -0.83 13.59 0.18
CA THR A 40 -0.90 15.02 0.47
C THR A 40 -2.35 15.42 0.78
N GLN A 41 -2.53 16.55 1.46
CA GLN A 41 -3.85 17.11 1.71
C GLN A 41 -4.61 17.37 0.39
N GLU A 42 -3.92 17.92 -0.61
CA GLU A 42 -4.48 18.15 -1.96
C GLU A 42 -5.03 16.86 -2.60
N ASN A 43 -4.28 15.76 -2.53
CA ASN A 43 -4.73 14.49 -3.09
C ASN A 43 -5.92 13.91 -2.33
N ARG A 44 -5.95 14.05 -1.00
CA ARG A 44 -7.12 13.67 -0.19
C ARG A 44 -8.35 14.48 -0.58
N GLU A 45 -8.20 15.78 -0.82
CA GLU A 45 -9.29 16.66 -1.25
C GLU A 45 -9.82 16.31 -2.65
N LYS A 46 -8.93 16.04 -3.62
CA LYS A 46 -9.32 15.53 -4.94
C LYS A 46 -10.18 14.26 -4.81
N MET A 47 -9.70 13.27 -4.05
CA MET A 47 -10.43 12.02 -3.84
C MET A 47 -11.76 12.22 -3.09
N LYS A 48 -11.79 13.08 -2.06
CA LYS A 48 -13.00 13.43 -1.31
C LYS A 48 -14.06 14.07 -2.20
N ASN A 49 -13.64 14.86 -3.19
CA ASN A 49 -14.51 15.51 -4.16
C ASN A 49 -14.86 14.61 -5.36
N GLY A 50 -14.46 13.33 -5.34
CA GLY A 50 -14.72 12.38 -6.42
C GLY A 50 -13.82 12.57 -7.65
N THR A 51 -12.82 13.46 -7.58
CA THR A 51 -11.85 13.68 -8.64
C THR A 51 -10.79 12.57 -8.61
N PRO A 52 -10.66 11.75 -9.65
CA PRO A 52 -9.62 10.72 -9.71
C PRO A 52 -8.23 11.35 -9.76
N LEU A 53 -7.29 10.79 -8.98
CA LEU A 53 -5.89 11.18 -9.08
C LEU A 53 -5.30 10.73 -10.42
N THR A 54 -4.30 11.47 -10.93
CA THR A 54 -3.48 11.06 -12.09
C THR A 54 -2.31 10.16 -11.66
N ASP A 55 -1.45 9.76 -12.61
CA ASP A 55 -0.21 9.06 -12.28
C ASP A 55 0.81 10.00 -11.63
N GLU A 56 0.85 11.26 -12.07
CA GLU A 56 1.67 12.33 -11.49
C GLU A 56 1.27 12.62 -10.05
N ASP A 57 -0.03 12.69 -9.77
CA ASP A 57 -0.55 12.87 -8.40
C ASP A 57 -0.11 11.71 -7.49
N ARG A 58 -0.10 10.48 -8.01
CA ARG A 58 0.22 9.26 -7.24
C ARG A 58 1.72 9.04 -7.06
N ARG A 59 2.58 9.55 -7.94
CA ARG A 59 4.02 9.27 -7.88
C ARG A 59 4.65 9.71 -6.54
N PRO A 60 4.48 10.97 -6.05
CA PRO A 60 5.05 11.36 -4.75
C PRO A 60 4.50 10.55 -3.57
N TRP A 61 3.25 10.11 -3.65
CA TRP A 61 2.61 9.25 -2.66
C TRP A 61 3.26 7.85 -2.61
N LEU A 62 3.44 7.21 -3.76
CA LEU A 62 4.11 5.91 -3.87
C LEU A 62 5.58 5.98 -3.42
N GLU A 63 6.27 7.07 -3.74
CA GLU A 63 7.64 7.31 -3.31
C GLU A 63 7.75 7.36 -1.78
N LYS A 64 6.86 8.09 -1.09
CA LYS A 64 6.82 8.11 0.38
C LYS A 64 6.56 6.74 0.99
N ILE A 65 5.66 5.94 0.42
CA ILE A 65 5.39 4.58 0.90
C ILE A 65 6.61 3.69 0.73
N ARG A 66 7.28 3.76 -0.43
CA ARG A 66 8.54 3.02 -0.67
C ARG A 66 9.58 3.41 0.38
N ASP A 67 9.85 4.70 0.55
CA ASP A 67 10.90 5.19 1.46
C ASP A 67 10.58 4.81 2.92
N PHE A 68 9.30 4.87 3.31
CA PHE A 68 8.82 4.34 4.59
C PHE A 68 9.09 2.84 4.73
N SER A 69 8.74 2.04 3.72
CA SER A 69 8.91 0.58 3.77
C SER A 69 10.37 0.13 3.81
N GLN A 70 11.30 0.94 3.29
CA GLN A 70 12.74 0.65 3.32
C GLN A 70 13.35 0.92 4.70
N THR A 71 12.83 1.91 5.42
CA THR A 71 13.32 2.32 6.75
C THR A 71 12.58 1.62 7.89
N ASN A 72 11.41 1.01 7.61
CA ASN A 72 10.55 0.36 8.59
C ASN A 72 10.26 -1.08 8.17
N PRO A 73 11.19 -2.03 8.41
CA PRO A 73 10.94 -3.44 8.12
C PRO A 73 9.81 -3.99 9.00
N HIS A 74 9.29 -5.18 8.65
CA HIS A 74 8.22 -5.86 9.39
C HIS A 74 6.92 -5.05 9.46
N HIS A 75 6.49 -4.55 8.30
CA HIS A 75 5.23 -3.83 8.15
C HIS A 75 4.29 -4.52 7.15
N VAL A 76 3.00 -4.41 7.45
CA VAL A 76 1.89 -4.69 6.53
C VAL A 76 1.30 -3.34 6.11
N ILE A 77 1.26 -3.07 4.81
CA ILE A 77 0.84 -1.78 4.26
C ILE A 77 -0.36 -1.98 3.35
N ALA A 78 -1.48 -1.34 3.66
CA ALA A 78 -2.62 -1.27 2.73
C ALA A 78 -2.32 -0.26 1.63
N CYS A 79 -2.38 -0.64 0.36
CA CYS A 79 -2.09 0.29 -0.74
C CYS A 79 -2.86 -0.13 -2.00
N SER A 80 -3.49 0.81 -2.72
CA SER A 80 -4.27 0.44 -3.91
C SER A 80 -3.41 -0.25 -4.99
N ALA A 81 -2.22 0.27 -5.28
CA ALA A 81 -1.14 -0.33 -6.11
C ALA A 81 -1.59 -1.20 -7.31
N LEU A 82 -2.65 -0.79 -8.01
CA LEU A 82 -3.32 -1.61 -9.02
C LEU A 82 -2.48 -1.78 -10.30
N LYS A 83 -1.74 -0.73 -10.69
CA LYS A 83 -0.86 -0.77 -11.87
C LYS A 83 0.44 -1.51 -11.55
N LYS A 84 0.95 -2.26 -12.53
CA LYS A 84 2.25 -2.94 -12.44
C LYS A 84 3.39 -1.94 -12.18
N SER A 85 3.34 -0.75 -12.80
CA SER A 85 4.32 0.31 -12.60
C SER A 85 4.41 0.77 -11.14
N TYR A 86 3.28 0.84 -10.43
CA TYR A 86 3.26 1.22 -9.01
C TYR A 86 3.93 0.15 -8.15
N ARG A 87 3.64 -1.14 -8.42
CA ARG A 87 4.27 -2.26 -7.70
C ARG A 87 5.77 -2.31 -7.96
N ASN A 88 6.21 -2.06 -9.20
CA ASN A 88 7.62 -1.98 -9.52
C ASN A 88 8.33 -0.88 -8.71
N LEU A 89 7.71 0.30 -8.59
CA LEU A 89 8.22 1.41 -7.76
C LEU A 89 8.34 1.02 -6.29
N LEU A 90 7.33 0.32 -5.75
CA LEU A 90 7.31 -0.14 -4.34
C LEU A 90 8.29 -1.29 -4.04
N SER A 91 8.72 -2.05 -5.06
CA SER A 91 9.52 -3.27 -4.87
C SER A 91 11.04 -3.05 -4.83
N CYS A 92 11.52 -1.79 -4.76
CA CYS A 92 12.94 -1.44 -4.90
C CYS A 92 13.90 -2.38 -4.15
N ASP A 93 14.70 -3.14 -4.92
CA ASP A 93 15.84 -3.98 -4.54
C ASP A 93 15.67 -5.07 -3.46
N SER A 94 14.49 -5.27 -2.88
CA SER A 94 14.33 -6.21 -1.78
C SER A 94 13.83 -7.58 -2.24
N LYS A 95 14.60 -8.64 -1.92
CA LYS A 95 14.15 -10.05 -1.97
C LYS A 95 13.01 -10.35 -0.98
N SER A 96 12.38 -9.33 -0.39
CA SER A 96 11.51 -9.44 0.77
C SER A 96 10.26 -8.57 0.70
N THR A 97 9.85 -8.12 -0.50
CA THR A 97 8.52 -7.51 -0.71
C THR A 97 7.52 -8.53 -1.21
N VAL A 98 6.35 -8.63 -0.57
CA VAL A 98 5.24 -9.51 -0.97
C VAL A 98 3.99 -8.70 -1.22
N PHE A 99 3.24 -9.01 -2.29
CA PHE A 99 1.96 -8.38 -2.58
C PHE A 99 0.82 -9.40 -2.46
N PHE A 100 -0.18 -9.11 -1.62
CA PHE A 100 -1.43 -9.85 -1.55
C PHE A 100 -2.53 -9.05 -2.22
N TYR A 101 -3.08 -9.55 -3.31
CA TYR A 101 -4.18 -8.90 -4.02
C TYR A 101 -5.53 -9.39 -3.52
N LEU A 102 -6.29 -8.49 -2.90
CA LEU A 102 -7.70 -8.69 -2.57
C LEU A 102 -8.54 -8.40 -3.81
N LYS A 103 -8.86 -9.47 -4.53
CA LYS A 103 -9.74 -9.43 -5.69
C LYS A 103 -11.20 -9.39 -5.23
N ILE A 104 -11.96 -8.46 -5.81
CA ILE A 104 -13.43 -8.45 -5.75
C ILE A 104 -13.95 -8.49 -7.19
N ASP A 105 -14.95 -9.32 -7.43
CA ASP A 105 -15.61 -9.39 -8.74
C ASP A 105 -16.74 -8.35 -8.79
N ARG A 106 -16.98 -7.77 -9.97
CA ARG A 106 -18.22 -7.02 -10.22
C ARG A 106 -19.29 -8.03 -10.60
N PHE A 107 -20.40 -8.02 -9.86
CA PHE A 107 -21.64 -8.68 -10.24
C PHE A 107 -22.30 -7.95 -11.41
#